data_AF-A0A1D6P4R0-F1
#
_entry.id   AF-A0A1D6P4R0-F1
#
_cell.length_a   1.000
_cell.length_b   1.000
_cell.length_c   1.000
_cell.angle_alpha   90.00
_cell.angle_beta   90.00
_cell.angle_gamma   90.00
#
_symmetry.space_group_name_H-M   'P 1'
#
loop_
_entity.id
_entity.type
_entity.pdbx_description
1 polymer ?
#
loop_
_entity_poly.entity_id
_entity_poly.type
_entity_poly.pdbx_seq_one_letter_code
_entity_poly.pdbx_strand_id
1 'polypeptide(L)'
;MKVKQKMGSETFDLNEQPHENEGGGLNYVLLQKDCKNICRTKVYDLPIEVPIIWSVTAFVPIKAYQKSDFPKFLLLPYPEDSRQKSEWGKFMRFLSENKRAAIARCGSSTFHILAPEPDECSSFPHAVLLYECGQNGPGDCKHMAGTSGMGFSVMSLENNSFR
;
A
#
# COMPACT_ATOMS: atom_id res chain seq x y z
N MET A 1 -38.48 20.60 13.83
CA MET A 1 -37.57 20.14 14.91
C MET A 1 -36.24 19.77 14.29
N LYS A 2 -35.14 20.39 14.75
CA LYS A 2 -33.76 20.12 14.31
C LYS A 2 -33.28 18.81 14.96
N VAL A 3 -32.89 17.82 14.16
CA VAL A 3 -32.06 16.71 14.66
C VAL A 3 -30.62 17.20 14.63
N LYS A 4 -30.04 17.33 15.83
CA LYS A 4 -28.67 17.77 16.06
C LYS A 4 -27.70 16.74 15.50
N GLN A 5 -26.79 17.18 14.64
CA GLN A 5 -25.57 16.45 14.32
C GLN A 5 -24.76 16.30 15.61
N LYS A 6 -24.54 15.05 16.03
CA LYS A 6 -23.61 14.75 17.11
C LYS A 6 -22.27 14.46 16.44
N MET A 7 -21.40 15.48 16.46
CA MET A 7 -20.02 15.37 16.03
C MET A 7 -19.29 14.44 17.02
N GLY A 8 -19.16 13.17 16.66
CA GLY A 8 -18.23 12.25 17.27
C GLY A 8 -16.88 12.46 16.60
N SER A 9 -15.86 12.78 17.38
CA SER A 9 -14.47 12.66 16.93
C SER A 9 -14.17 11.17 16.78
N GLU A 10 -14.41 10.63 15.58
CA GLU A 10 -13.98 9.28 15.24
C GLU A 10 -12.45 9.27 15.16
N THR A 11 -11.84 8.76 16.21
CA THR A 11 -10.44 8.34 16.20
C THR A 11 -10.32 7.18 15.20
N PHE A 12 -9.46 7.35 14.21
CA PHE A 12 -9.24 6.39 13.14
C PHE A 12 -8.49 5.18 13.70
N ASP A 13 -9.20 4.12 14.06
CA ASP A 13 -8.58 2.89 14.54
C ASP A 13 -7.90 2.16 13.38
N LEU A 14 -6.58 1.97 13.49
CA LEU A 14 -5.78 1.23 12.52
C LEU A 14 -5.74 -0.28 12.83
N ASN A 15 -6.34 -0.70 13.95
CA ASN A 15 -6.37 -2.10 14.40
C ASN A 15 -7.70 -2.81 14.11
N GLU A 16 -8.66 -2.12 13.50
CA GLU A 16 -9.95 -2.72 13.12
C GLU A 16 -9.73 -3.85 12.10
N GLN A 17 -10.17 -5.06 12.46
CA GLN A 17 -10.03 -6.24 11.60
C GLN A 17 -11.00 -6.15 10.39
N PRO A 18 -10.56 -6.45 9.16
CA PRO A 18 -11.47 -6.50 8.02
C PRO A 18 -12.46 -7.65 8.17
N HIS A 19 -13.67 -7.42 7.64
CA HIS A 19 -14.71 -8.44 7.54
C HIS A 19 -14.19 -9.71 6.82
N GLU A 20 -14.20 -10.82 7.54
CA GLU A 20 -13.90 -12.15 7.02
C GLU A 20 -14.99 -12.57 6.02
N ASN A 21 -14.71 -12.48 4.73
CA ASN A 21 -15.52 -13.15 3.70
C ASN A 21 -14.75 -14.39 3.23
N GLU A 22 -15.23 -15.56 3.64
CA GLU A 22 -14.73 -16.86 3.18
C GLU A 22 -14.92 -17.00 1.65
N GLY A 23 -13.82 -16.89 0.89
CA GLY A 23 -13.84 -17.11 -0.57
C GLY A 23 -12.92 -16.21 -1.41
N GLY A 24 -12.20 -15.28 -0.78
CA GLY A 24 -11.30 -14.33 -1.44
C GLY A 24 -10.04 -14.92 -2.05
N GLY A 25 -9.78 -14.64 -3.33
CA GLY A 25 -8.53 -15.01 -4.00
C GLY A 25 -7.30 -14.39 -3.33
N LEU A 26 -6.38 -15.23 -2.85
CA LEU A 26 -5.10 -14.81 -2.28
C LEU A 26 -4.20 -14.21 -3.37
N ASN A 27 -3.90 -12.91 -3.27
CA ASN A 27 -2.95 -12.26 -4.18
C ASN A 27 -1.58 -12.13 -3.51
N TYR A 28 -0.53 -12.59 -4.21
CA TYR A 28 0.86 -12.45 -3.78
C TYR A 28 1.50 -11.30 -4.54
N VAL A 29 2.15 -10.41 -3.80
CA VAL A 29 2.88 -9.28 -4.38
C VAL A 29 4.29 -9.21 -3.80
N LEU A 30 5.22 -8.67 -4.57
CA LEU A 30 6.60 -8.43 -4.19
C LEU A 30 6.80 -6.93 -4.06
N LEU A 31 6.97 -6.47 -2.84
CA LEU A 31 7.25 -5.07 -2.56
C LEU A 31 8.73 -4.79 -2.83
N GLN A 32 9.02 -3.76 -3.63
CA GLN A 32 10.35 -3.33 -3.96
C GLN A 32 10.55 -1.84 -3.69
N LYS A 33 11.78 -1.45 -3.39
CA LYS A 33 12.23 -0.06 -3.42
C LYS A 33 13.55 0.01 -4.17
N ASP A 34 13.68 0.92 -5.12
CA ASP A 34 14.89 1.08 -5.95
C ASP A 34 15.35 -0.25 -6.57
N CYS A 35 14.41 -1.04 -7.09
CA CYS A 35 14.63 -2.40 -7.65
C CYS A 35 15.17 -3.44 -6.65
N LYS A 36 15.19 -3.14 -5.35
CA LYS A 36 15.57 -4.09 -4.29
C LYS A 36 14.31 -4.64 -3.62
N ASN A 37 14.28 -5.95 -3.42
CA ASN A 37 13.19 -6.63 -2.74
C ASN A 37 13.16 -6.23 -1.26
N ILE A 38 12.02 -5.70 -0.83
CA ILE A 38 11.72 -5.50 0.60
C ILE A 38 11.18 -6.81 1.15
N CYS A 39 10.03 -7.27 0.64
CA CYS A 39 9.37 -8.47 1.12
C CYS A 39 8.32 -8.93 0.12
N ARG A 40 8.17 -10.23 -0.05
CA ARG A 40 6.94 -10.80 -0.60
C ARG A 40 5.83 -10.68 0.43
N THR A 41 4.64 -10.31 -0.01
CA THR A 41 3.48 -10.07 0.84
C THR A 41 2.24 -10.71 0.24
N LYS A 42 1.20 -10.81 1.07
CA LYS A 42 -0.12 -11.33 0.72
C LYS A 42 -1.17 -10.26 0.98
N VAL A 43 -2.11 -10.13 0.07
CA VAL A 43 -3.29 -9.25 0.22
C VAL A 43 -4.55 -10.04 -0.14
N TYR A 44 -5.59 -9.85 0.65
CA TYR A 44 -6.91 -10.45 0.44
C TYR A 44 -7.83 -9.48 -0.28
N ASP A 45 -8.72 -10.02 -1.12
CA ASP A 45 -9.89 -9.32 -1.68
C ASP A 45 -9.57 -8.02 -2.43
N LEU A 46 -8.38 -7.91 -3.03
CA LEU A 46 -8.06 -6.73 -3.83
C LEU A 46 -8.90 -6.75 -5.12
N PRO A 47 -9.68 -5.69 -5.43
CA PRO A 47 -10.66 -5.69 -6.53
C PRO A 47 -10.03 -5.52 -7.92
N ILE A 48 -8.76 -5.91 -8.10
CA ILE A 48 -8.01 -5.79 -9.36
C ILE A 48 -7.15 -7.05 -9.57
N GLU A 49 -6.86 -7.39 -10.83
CA GLU A 49 -5.73 -8.27 -11.12
C GLU A 49 -4.45 -7.56 -10.73
N VAL A 50 -3.70 -8.13 -9.78
CA VAL A 50 -2.55 -7.47 -9.18
C VAL A 50 -1.27 -7.93 -9.87
N PRO A 51 -0.54 -7.06 -10.58
CA PRO A 51 0.80 -7.40 -11.02
C PRO A 51 1.69 -7.74 -9.83
N ILE A 52 2.57 -8.71 -10.05
CA ILE A 52 3.35 -9.38 -9.00
C ILE A 52 4.30 -8.42 -8.28
N ILE A 53 4.59 -7.23 -8.82
CA ILE A 53 5.61 -6.32 -8.28
C ILE A 53 5.03 -4.94 -8.01
N TRP A 54 5.17 -4.49 -6.76
CA TRP A 54 4.80 -3.15 -6.33
C TRP A 54 6.06 -2.35 -6.00
N SER A 55 6.25 -1.23 -6.68
CA SER A 55 7.41 -0.36 -6.46
C SER A 55 7.06 0.80 -5.54
N VAL A 56 7.77 0.91 -4.41
CA VAL A 56 7.70 2.07 -3.53
C VAL A 56 8.40 3.24 -4.21
N THR A 57 7.63 4.28 -4.53
CA THR A 57 8.12 5.46 -5.27
C THR A 57 8.29 6.69 -4.39
N ALA A 58 7.57 6.78 -3.27
CA ALA A 58 7.63 7.95 -2.39
C ALA A 58 7.22 7.63 -0.95
N PHE A 59 7.47 8.57 -0.04
CA PHE A 59 7.00 8.52 1.35
C PHE A 59 6.34 9.83 1.74
N VAL A 60 5.08 9.77 2.17
CA VAL A 60 4.29 10.96 2.52
C VAL A 60 3.89 10.94 4.00
N PRO A 61 3.69 12.10 4.65
CA PRO A 61 3.25 12.14 6.04
C PRO A 61 1.87 11.48 6.22
N ILE A 62 1.69 10.69 7.28
CA ILE A 62 0.39 10.02 7.56
C ILE A 62 -0.76 11.01 7.78
N LYS A 63 -0.45 12.27 8.10
CA LYS A 63 -1.44 13.36 8.24
C LYS A 63 -2.30 13.53 6.98
N ALA A 64 -1.78 13.14 5.81
CA ALA A 64 -2.54 13.16 4.56
C ALA A 64 -3.77 12.23 4.57
N TYR A 65 -3.81 11.21 5.44
CA TYR A 65 -4.88 10.20 5.49
C TYR A 65 -5.83 10.35 6.68
N GLN A 66 -5.68 11.39 7.52
CA GLN A 66 -6.54 11.59 8.70
C GLN A 66 -8.03 11.74 8.37
N LYS A 67 -8.38 12.00 7.10
CA LYS A 67 -9.75 12.18 6.62
C LYS A 67 -9.99 11.43 5.30
N SER A 68 -9.19 10.41 4.99
CA SER A 68 -9.34 9.70 3.73
C SER A 68 -10.37 8.58 3.88
N ASP A 69 -11.32 8.53 2.95
CA ASP A 69 -12.32 7.46 2.85
C ASP A 69 -11.84 6.31 1.94
N PHE A 70 -10.52 6.10 1.84
CA PHE A 70 -9.97 5.06 0.99
C PHE A 70 -10.31 3.66 1.53
N PRO A 71 -10.65 2.70 0.64
CA PRO A 71 -10.77 1.31 1.02
C PRO A 71 -9.49 0.81 1.70
N LYS A 72 -9.68 0.13 2.84
CA LYS A 72 -8.61 -0.44 3.67
C LYS A 72 -8.51 -1.94 3.43
N PHE A 73 -7.28 -2.42 3.31
CA PHE A 73 -6.95 -3.83 3.22
C PHE A 73 -5.76 -4.15 4.13
N LEU A 74 -5.56 -5.44 4.40
CA LEU A 74 -4.38 -5.92 5.11
C LEU A 74 -3.34 -6.43 4.14
N LEU A 75 -2.10 -5.98 4.33
CA LEU A 75 -0.93 -6.49 3.64
C LEU A 75 -0.09 -7.30 4.63
N LEU A 76 -0.07 -8.62 4.47
CA LEU A 76 0.64 -9.53 5.35
C LEU A 76 2.05 -9.84 4.81
N PRO A 77 3.10 -9.82 5.64
CA PRO A 77 4.41 -10.30 5.23
C PRO A 77 4.38 -11.80 4.93
N TYR A 78 5.00 -12.19 3.83
CA TYR A 78 5.26 -13.59 3.46
C TYR A 78 6.70 -13.73 2.94
N PRO A 79 7.71 -13.45 3.79
CA PRO A 79 9.09 -13.39 3.38
C PRO A 79 9.59 -14.75 2.90
N GLU A 80 10.29 -14.75 1.77
CA GLU A 80 10.87 -15.98 1.21
C GLU A 80 12.23 -16.35 1.85
N ASP A 81 12.92 -15.35 2.41
CA ASP A 81 14.23 -15.51 3.03
C ASP A 81 14.38 -14.61 4.28
N SER A 82 15.44 -14.84 5.06
CA SER A 82 15.72 -14.08 6.28
C SER A 82 16.01 -12.60 6.01
N ARG A 83 16.53 -12.27 4.82
CA ARG A 83 16.76 -10.90 4.39
C ARG A 83 15.43 -10.17 4.19
N GLN A 84 14.46 -10.76 3.49
CA GLN A 84 13.12 -10.17 3.32
C GLN A 84 12.43 -9.96 4.67
N LYS A 85 12.56 -10.91 5.60
CA LYS A 85 12.05 -10.74 6.98
C LYS A 85 12.67 -9.54 7.67
N SER A 86 14.00 -9.35 7.53
CA SER A 86 14.72 -8.21 8.12
C SER A 86 14.33 -6.89 7.45
N GLU A 87 14.30 -6.84 6.12
CA GLU A 87 13.95 -5.65 5.35
C GLU A 87 12.50 -5.23 5.58
N TRP A 88 11.56 -6.18 5.70
CA TRP A 88 10.20 -5.89 6.14
C TRP A 88 10.17 -5.18 7.49
N GLY A 89 10.87 -5.72 8.49
CA GLY A 89 10.94 -5.11 9.82
C GLY A 89 11.51 -3.69 9.80
N LYS A 90 12.59 -3.47 9.03
CA LYS A 90 13.18 -2.13 8.85
C LYS A 90 12.22 -1.17 8.15
N PHE A 91 11.56 -1.63 7.10
CA PHE A 91 10.58 -0.86 6.34
C PHE A 91 9.41 -0.41 7.23
N MET A 92 8.81 -1.34 7.97
CA MET A 92 7.68 -1.05 8.86
C MET A 92 8.07 -0.13 10.01
N ARG A 93 9.25 -0.36 10.62
CA ARG A 93 9.79 0.53 11.65
C ARG A 93 10.00 1.94 11.12
N PHE A 94 10.60 2.07 9.94
CA PHE A 94 10.79 3.37 9.29
C PHE A 94 9.46 4.12 9.10
N LEU A 95 8.41 3.44 8.62
CA LEU A 95 7.09 4.05 8.43
C LEU A 95 6.49 4.53 9.76
N SER A 96 6.54 3.68 10.79
CA SER A 96 6.00 3.98 12.12
C SER A 96 6.73 5.13 12.80
N GLU A 97 8.05 5.03 12.96
CA GLU A 97 8.88 6.02 13.66
C GLU A 97 8.83 7.40 12.98
N ASN A 98 8.81 7.43 11.65
CA ASN A 98 8.81 8.68 10.89
C ASN A 98 7.40 9.20 10.61
N LYS A 99 6.35 8.51 11.07
CA LYS A 99 4.94 8.86 10.78
C LYS A 99 4.71 9.07 9.28
N ARG A 100 5.19 8.11 8.47
CA ARG A 100 5.11 8.12 7.00
C ARG A 100 4.25 6.95 6.51
N ALA A 101 3.59 7.17 5.38
CA ALA A 101 3.08 6.12 4.51
C ALA A 101 3.99 5.98 3.29
N ALA A 102 4.21 4.75 2.84
CA ALA A 102 4.85 4.48 1.55
C ALA A 102 3.81 4.55 0.44
N ILE A 103 4.17 5.22 -0.66
CA ILE A 103 3.41 5.19 -1.91
C ILE A 103 3.99 4.07 -2.76
N ALA A 104 3.20 3.04 -3.01
CA ALA A 104 3.55 1.94 -3.89
C ALA A 104 2.71 2.00 -5.16
N ARG A 105 3.35 1.82 -6.32
CA ARG A 105 2.69 1.87 -7.63
C ARG A 105 2.73 0.52 -8.32
N CYS A 106 1.66 0.26 -9.06
CA CYS A 106 1.51 -0.92 -9.89
C CYS A 106 0.71 -0.55 -11.14
N GLY A 107 1.38 -0.33 -12.27
CA GLY A 107 0.72 0.26 -13.45
C GLY A 107 0.12 1.63 -13.12
N SER A 108 -1.18 1.79 -13.37
CA SER A 108 -1.94 3.00 -13.05
C SER A 108 -2.46 3.05 -11.60
N SER A 109 -2.34 1.95 -10.85
CA SER A 109 -2.85 1.87 -9.48
C SER A 109 -1.84 2.44 -8.47
N THR A 110 -2.38 3.20 -7.52
CA THR A 110 -1.63 3.75 -6.39
C THR A 110 -2.10 3.12 -5.10
N PHE A 111 -1.15 2.68 -4.29
CA PHE A 111 -1.36 2.10 -2.98
C PHE A 111 -0.60 2.88 -1.94
N HIS A 112 -1.18 2.99 -0.75
CA HIS A 112 -0.57 3.65 0.39
C HIS A 112 -0.40 2.61 1.49
N ILE A 113 0.85 2.33 1.85
CA ILE A 113 1.19 1.33 2.86
C ILE A 113 1.56 2.07 4.14
N LEU A 114 0.88 1.76 5.23
CA LEU A 114 1.10 2.32 6.55
C LEU A 114 1.54 1.22 7.52
N ALA A 115 2.40 1.59 8.45
CA ALA A 115 2.60 0.77 9.63
C ALA A 115 1.31 0.79 10.48
N PRO A 116 0.93 -0.36 11.08
CA PRO A 116 -0.11 -0.36 12.10
C PRO A 116 0.34 0.53 13.28
N GLU A 117 -0.61 0.89 14.14
CA GLU A 117 -0.23 1.56 15.37
C GLU A 117 0.77 0.70 16.14
N PRO A 118 1.81 1.30 16.73
CA PRO A 118 2.76 0.54 17.51
C PRO A 118 2.04 -0.05 18.73
N ASP A 119 1.83 -1.36 18.72
CA ASP A 119 1.54 -2.10 19.93
C ASP A 119 2.85 -2.33 20.72
N GLU A 120 2.75 -2.81 21.95
CA GLU A 120 3.92 -3.14 22.77
C GLU A 120 4.79 -4.27 22.14
N CYS A 121 4.31 -4.92 21.07
CA CYS A 121 4.96 -6.03 20.39
C CYS A 121 5.62 -5.57 19.08
N SER A 122 6.91 -5.23 19.16
CA SER A 122 7.78 -4.78 18.05
C SER A 122 7.80 -5.61 16.73
N SER A 123 7.03 -6.68 16.60
CA SER A 123 6.86 -7.46 15.37
C SER A 123 5.64 -6.98 14.60
N PHE A 124 5.82 -6.10 13.61
CA PHE A 124 4.77 -5.65 12.68
C PHE A 124 4.14 -6.84 11.93
N PRO A 125 2.98 -7.37 12.37
CA PRO A 125 2.45 -8.64 11.84
C PRO A 125 1.70 -8.42 10.52
N HIS A 126 1.32 -7.20 10.23
CA HIS A 126 0.67 -6.75 9.02
C HIS A 126 1.02 -5.28 8.75
N ALA A 127 0.69 -4.80 7.56
CA ALA A 127 0.63 -3.39 7.21
C ALA A 127 -0.80 -3.02 6.79
N VAL A 128 -1.18 -1.77 7.02
CA VAL A 128 -2.45 -1.23 6.53
C VAL A 128 -2.24 -0.74 5.10
N LEU A 129 -3.04 -1.23 4.18
CA LEU A 129 -3.01 -0.87 2.77
C LEU A 129 -4.24 -0.03 2.44
N LEU A 130 -4.04 1.21 1.99
CA LEU A 130 -5.10 2.03 1.40
C LEU A 130 -4.98 1.97 -0.11
N TYR A 131 -6.09 1.76 -0.79
CA TYR A 131 -6.14 1.77 -2.25
C TYR A 131 -6.77 3.06 -2.77
N GLU A 132 -6.03 3.79 -3.60
CA GLU A 132 -6.61 4.88 -4.37
C GLU A 132 -7.34 4.28 -5.58
N CYS A 133 -8.64 4.07 -5.44
CA CYS A 133 -9.48 3.73 -6.58
C CYS A 133 -9.43 4.93 -7.54
N GLY A 134 -8.87 4.73 -8.74
CA GLY A 134 -8.73 5.82 -9.70
C GLY A 134 -10.07 6.54 -9.88
N GLN A 135 -10.07 7.87 -9.82
CA GLN A 135 -11.23 8.70 -10.19
C GLN A 135 -11.63 8.59 -11.68
N ASN A 136 -11.10 7.61 -12.39
CA ASN A 136 -11.48 7.33 -13.75
C ASN A 136 -12.67 6.36 -13.68
N GLY A 137 -13.83 6.82 -14.13
CA GLY A 137 -15.01 5.98 -14.35
C GLY A 137 -14.71 4.76 -15.23
N PRO A 138 -15.72 3.92 -15.53
CA PRO A 138 -15.53 2.67 -16.25
C PRO A 138 -14.85 2.95 -17.60
N GLY A 139 -13.59 2.58 -17.69
CA GLY A 139 -12.71 2.94 -18.78
C GLY A 139 -11.55 1.97 -18.85
N ASP A 140 -11.88 0.73 -19.21
CA ASP A 140 -11.04 -0.16 -20.00
C ASP A 140 -9.58 -0.36 -19.53
N CYS A 141 -9.38 -1.18 -18.50
CA CYS A 141 -8.17 -2.00 -18.44
C CYS A 141 -8.21 -3.02 -19.59
N LYS A 142 -7.85 -2.60 -20.81
CA LYS A 142 -7.60 -3.56 -21.88
C LYS A 142 -6.30 -4.29 -21.57
N HIS A 143 -6.43 -5.61 -21.45
CA HIS A 143 -5.35 -6.59 -21.49
C HIS A 143 -4.26 -6.14 -22.47
N MET A 144 -3.05 -5.91 -21.98
CA MET A 144 -1.86 -5.87 -22.83
C MET A 144 -1.44 -7.32 -23.10
N ALA A 145 -2.16 -7.98 -24.00
CA ALA A 145 -1.60 -9.11 -24.74
C ALA A 145 -0.54 -8.54 -25.69
N GLY A 146 0.68 -9.07 -25.60
CA GLY A 146 1.89 -8.45 -26.12
C GLY A 146 1.89 -8.14 -27.62
N THR A 147 2.57 -7.05 -27.96
CA THR A 147 3.33 -6.94 -29.21
C THR A 147 4.47 -5.95 -29.02
N SER A 148 5.64 -6.38 -29.50
CA SER A 148 6.83 -5.62 -29.84
C SER A 148 6.56 -4.23 -30.46
N GLY A 149 7.36 -3.23 -30.09
CA GLY A 149 7.75 -2.15 -30.99
C GLY A 149 7.47 -0.71 -30.53
N MET A 150 8.56 0.04 -30.31
CA MET A 150 8.73 1.50 -30.46
C MET A 150 8.00 2.48 -29.51
N GLY A 151 8.77 3.44 -28.98
CA GLY A 151 8.32 4.83 -28.84
C GLY A 151 8.53 5.49 -27.47
N PHE A 152 9.63 6.25 -27.36
CA PHE A 152 10.04 7.21 -26.33
C PHE A 152 8.95 7.97 -25.54
N SER A 153 9.20 8.19 -24.23
CA SER A 153 9.50 9.54 -23.71
C SER A 153 9.98 9.45 -22.24
N VAL A 154 11.25 9.77 -22.01
CA VAL A 154 11.83 9.95 -20.67
C VAL A 154 11.52 11.37 -20.22
N MET A 155 10.66 11.53 -19.23
CA MET A 155 10.54 12.78 -18.48
C MET A 155 11.33 12.62 -17.18
N SER A 156 12.34 13.46 -17.07
CA SER A 156 13.37 13.53 -16.03
C SER A 156 12.83 13.43 -14.60
N LEU A 157 13.43 12.55 -13.80
CA LEU A 157 13.31 12.59 -12.35
C LEU A 157 14.55 13.31 -11.81
N GLU A 158 14.36 14.54 -11.31
CA GLU A 158 15.42 15.30 -10.66
C GLU A 158 15.86 14.57 -9.38
N ASN A 159 17.15 14.31 -9.32
CA ASN A 159 17.85 13.71 -8.20
C ASN A 159 17.78 14.62 -6.97
N ASN A 160 17.20 14.14 -5.87
CA ASN A 160 17.55 14.63 -4.55
C ASN A 160 18.17 13.48 -3.74
N SER A 161 19.49 13.45 -3.78
CA SER A 161 20.37 12.66 -2.93
C SER A 161 20.24 13.13 -1.48
N PHE A 162 20.02 12.21 -0.55
CA PHE A 162 20.11 12.52 0.88
C PHE A 162 21.56 12.36 1.37
N ARG A 163 22.03 13.39 2.10
CA ARG A 163 22.91 13.20 3.24
C ARG A 163 22.07 12.80 4.45
#